data_AF-A0A958K1L1-F1
#
_entry.id   AF-A0A958K1L1-F1
#
_cell.length_a   1.000
_cell.length_b   1.000
_cell.length_c   1.000
_cell.angle_alpha   90.00
_cell.angle_beta   90.00
_cell.angle_gamma   90.00
#
_symmetry.space_group_name_H-M   'P 1'
#
loop_
_entity.id
_entity.type
_entity.pdbx_description
1 polymer ?
#
loop_
_entity_poly.entity_id
_entity_poly.type
_entity_poly.pdbx_seq_one_letter_code
_entity_poly.pdbx_strand_id
1 'polypeptide(L)' 'MLTATGLVLLMTPGLSFFYGGMVQRKNVISTMLQSFVAMGVISILWV' A
#
# COMPACT_ATOMS: atom_id res chain seq x y z
N MET A 1 -20.91 -4.00 5.65
CA MET A 1 -19.88 -3.03 5.20
C MET A 1 -18.47 -3.32 5.76
N LEU A 2 -18.33 -4.02 6.89
CA LEU A 2 -17.01 -4.38 7.47
C LEU A 2 -16.17 -5.34 6.59
N THR A 3 -16.82 -6.28 5.91
CA THR A 3 -16.14 -7.20 4.98
C THR A 3 -15.58 -6.47 3.76
N ALA A 4 -16.37 -5.58 3.17
CA ALA A 4 -15.96 -4.75 2.04
C ALA A 4 -14.80 -3.81 2.41
N THR A 5 -14.83 -3.18 3.59
CA THR A 5 -13.72 -2.33 4.07
C THR A 5 -12.45 -3.12 4.33
N GLY A 6 -12.55 -4.34 4.86
CA GLY A 6 -11.42 -5.26 4.98
C GLY A 6 -10.78 -5.62 3.62
N LEU A 7 -11.60 -5.86 2.59
CA LEU A 7 -11.11 -6.14 1.23
C LEU A 7 -10.40 -4.92 0.61
N VAL A 8 -10.91 -3.70 0.81
CA VAL A 8 -10.29 -2.47 0.33
C VAL A 8 -8.94 -2.22 1.03
N LEU A 9 -8.87 -2.46 2.34
CA LEU A 9 -7.64 -2.30 3.11
C LEU A 9 -6.52 -3.24 2.62
N LEU A 10 -6.87 -4.44 2.14
CA LEU A 10 -5.91 -5.37 1.54
C LEU A 10 -5.41 -4.94 0.15
N MET A 11 -6.10 -4.05 -0.57
CA MET A 11 -5.64 -3.59 -1.89
C MET A 11 -4.40 -2.68 -1.80
N THR A 12 -4.27 -1.86 -0.76
CA THR A 12 -3.14 -0.94 -0.59
C THR A 12 -1.78 -1.65 -0.46
N PRO A 13 -1.62 -2.70 0.37
CA PRO A 13 -0.41 -3.53 0.33
C PRO A 13 -0.36 -4.40 -0.94
N GLY A 14 -1.49 -4.83 -1.51
CA GLY A 14 -1.53 -5.55 -2.78
C GLY A 14 -0.87 -4.77 -3.94
N LEU A 15 -1.13 -3.46 -4.03
CA LEU A 15 -0.47 -2.56 -4.98
C LEU A 15 1.03 -2.46 -4.72
N SER A 16 1.47 -2.49 -3.47
CA SER A 16 2.90 -2.45 -3.12
C SER A 16 3.67 -3.68 -3.60
N PHE A 17 3.05 -4.86 -3.56
CA PHE A 17 3.63 -6.09 -4.11
C PHE A 17 3.62 -6.08 -5.64
N PHE A 18 2.53 -5.64 -6.24
CA PHE A 18 2.38 -5.57 -7.70
C PHE A 18 3.36 -4.56 -8.32
N TYR A 19 3.39 -3.33 -7.81
CA TYR A 19 4.32 -2.31 -8.29
C TYR A 19 5.76 -2.59 -7.85
N GLY A 20 5.99 -3.10 -6.64
CA GLY A 20 7.30 -3.53 -6.16
C GLY A 20 7.96 -4.56 -7.06
N GLY A 21 7.19 -5.51 -7.61
CA GLY A 21 7.69 -6.51 -8.56
C GLY A 21 8.11 -5.96 -9.94
N MET A 22 7.66 -4.76 -10.31
CA MET A 22 8.00 -4.11 -11.58
C MET A 22 9.20 -3.16 -11.50
N VAL A 23 9.70 -2.86 -10.29
CA VAL A 23 10.85 -1.97 -10.08
C VAL A 23 12.14 -2.79 -9.98
N GLN A 24 13.28 -2.15 -10.26
CA GLN A 24 14.59 -2.74 -10.01
C GLN A 24 14.71 -3.24 -8.56
N ARG A 25 15.35 -4.41 -8.38
CA ARG A 25 15.53 -5.09 -7.08
C ARG A 25 16.01 -4.16 -5.94
N LYS A 26 16.87 -3.18 -6.26
CA LYS A 26 17.39 -2.18 -5.32
C LYS A 26 16.33 -1.21 -4.77
N ASN A 27 15.24 -1.01 -5.50
CA ASN A 27 14.19 -0.04 -5.18
C ASN A 27 12.92 -0.69 -4.58
N VAL A 28 12.80 -2.02 -4.60
CA VAL A 28 11.60 -2.76 -4.17
C VAL A 28 11.20 -2.41 -2.73
N ILE A 29 12.18 -2.34 -1.83
CA ILE A 29 11.94 -1.97 -0.43
C ILE A 29 11.43 -0.52 -0.33
N SER A 30 11.99 0.39 -1.13
CA SER A 30 11.58 1.79 -1.16
C SER A 30 10.14 1.96 -1.64
N THR A 31 9.74 1.27 -2.72
CA THR A 31 8.36 1.30 -3.21
C THR A 31 7.38 0.66 -2.23
N MET A 32 7.74 -0.44 -1.57
CA MET A 32 6.90 -1.02 -0.53
C MET A 32 6.70 -0.06 0.65
N LEU A 33 7.79 0.54 1.14
CA LEU A 33 7.75 1.45 2.28
C LEU A 33 6.93 2.71 1.95
N GLN A 34 7.04 3.23 0.73
CA GLN A 34 6.20 4.33 0.26
C GLN A 34 4.71 4.00 0.30
N SER A 35 4.29 2.79 -0.09
CA SER A 35 2.89 2.38 0.01
C SER A 35 2.39 2.27 1.45
N PHE A 36 3.22 1.79 2.39
CA PHE A 36 2.88 1.77 3.82
C PHE A 36 2.78 3.17 4.43
N VAL A 37 3.72 4.06 4.09
CA VAL A 37 3.68 5.46 4.53
C VAL A 37 2.45 6.16 3.96
N ALA A 38 2.12 5.95 2.69
CA ALA A 38 0.91 6.51 2.07
C ALA A 38 -0.36 6.03 2.79
N MET A 39 -0.43 4.76 3.18
CA MET A 39 -1.56 4.21 3.94
C MET A 39 -1.74 4.94 5.29
N GLY A 40 -0.64 5.19 6.01
CA GLY A 40 -0.66 5.96 7.26
C GLY A 40 -1.06 7.42 7.05
N VAL A 41 -0.48 8.11 6.05
CA VAL A 41 -0.80 9.51 5.76
C VAL A 41 -2.25 9.70 5.33
N ILE A 42 -2.76 8.84 4.45
CA ILE A 42 -4.16 8.88 3.99
C ILE A 42 -5.11 8.62 5.16
N SER A 43 -4.77 7.71 6.09
CA SER A 43 -5.60 7.45 7.27
C SER A 43 -5.77 8.68 8.18
N ILE A 44 -4.76 9.55 8.24
CA ILE A 44 -4.79 10.79 9.03
C ILE A 44 -5.52 11.89 8.26
N LEU A 45 -5.31 11.99 6.95
CA LEU A 45 -5.97 12.98 6.07
C LEU A 45 -7.48 12.74 5.94
N TRP A 46 -7.93 11.49 6.08
CA TRP A 46 -9.32 11.10 5.87
C TRP A 46 -10.23 11.31 7.09
N VAL A 47 -9.65 11.46 8.28
CA VAL A 47 -10.35 11.86 9.51
C VAL A 47 -10.57 13.37 9.50
#